data_AF-A0A5B9YBV8-F1
#
_entry.id   AF-A0A5B9YBV8-F1
#
_cell.length_a   1.000
_cell.length_b   1.000
_cell.length_c   1.000
_cell.angle_alpha   90.00
_cell.angle_beta   90.00
_cell.angle_gamma   90.00
#
_symmetry.space_group_name_H-M   'P 1'
#
loop_
_entity.id
_entity.type
_entity.pdbx_description
1 polymer ?
#
loop_
_entity_poly.entity_id
_entity_poly.type
_entity_poly.pdbx_seq_one_letter_code
_entity_poly.pdbx_strand_id
1 'polypeptide(L)'
;MTFFSLLYESKEQMLKLKEKAKQHPKGLLSQKDERKYEYIGNKMVALQEKKAFEEVPLFYKDLNLNQITEDIFPIRDDEEYRKLFFEVPNELSLIIYRQDILKDLDKDAVFEGVNYLLEQLQLVQKLIGYKEEVTHEVQRIAYQLEAMIVYYEAIVKFINLVEYRIASKGLQLASGYMKALINTEQNIWKESENLYERLKTIHYTMKVSHKEVSITITCEETMDDREKADDNNSKKFSFFNQITYNNIEQQIGDYLLEQCSTLFNKCKFWIENHKDFYDSKIGQLRKDLYFYFQVILYKKRLKERGLFVTYPMVLKEASLKLSGMYDLALARKLMSPIIIKNSIELGPEEYGAWITGANQGGKTTYLRSLGQSIVLALQGLFIPASKAQIPLYQGICTHFSTEESTMLQNSKLQEELMSIKTLLETSDEGKWMYLFNELFSSTTSVDAYELSQRLIKRLLKQGHHTFCVTHVPSLTDTCPQMISLVAEVLEDTLHTRTYTIARKPAGELAYASTIAKKYGLTKKEIKEAIAHGKAAESE
;
A
#
# COMPACT_ATOMS: atom_id res chain seq x y z
N MET A 1 23.50 0.60 -8.74
CA MET A 1 22.65 -0.35 -7.99
C MET A 1 21.75 0.45 -7.08
N THR A 2 20.46 0.46 -7.36
CA THR A 2 19.42 1.10 -6.55
C THR A 2 19.16 0.25 -5.31
N PHE A 3 19.10 0.87 -4.13
CA PHE A 3 19.09 0.19 -2.83
C PHE A 3 17.81 -0.62 -2.58
N PHE A 4 16.68 -0.17 -3.11
CA PHE A 4 15.40 -0.86 -3.11
C PHE A 4 14.68 -0.41 -4.39
N SER A 5 14.26 -1.33 -5.26
CA SER A 5 13.64 -1.00 -6.56
C SER A 5 12.13 -0.78 -6.48
N LEU A 6 11.57 -0.36 -5.34
CA LEU A 6 10.11 -0.22 -5.21
C LEU A 6 9.54 0.81 -6.20
N LEU A 7 10.26 1.92 -6.43
CA LEU A 7 9.83 3.03 -7.29
C LEU A 7 10.62 3.12 -8.61
N TYR A 8 11.64 2.28 -8.81
CA TYR A 8 12.46 2.30 -10.03
C TYR A 8 11.92 1.35 -11.11
N GLU A 9 11.35 0.21 -10.71
CA GLU A 9 10.71 -0.74 -11.63
C GLU A 9 9.51 -0.12 -12.34
N SER A 10 8.74 0.77 -11.69
CA SER A 10 7.60 1.44 -12.34
C SER A 10 8.01 2.31 -13.52
N LYS A 11 9.20 2.92 -13.52
CA LYS A 11 9.70 3.72 -14.66
C LYS A 11 10.17 2.86 -15.83
N GLU A 12 10.82 1.73 -15.55
CA GLU A 12 11.33 0.82 -16.58
C GLU A 12 10.21 -0.05 -17.17
N GLN A 13 9.21 -0.42 -16.36
CA GLN A 13 7.96 -1.06 -16.79
C GLN A 13 7.07 -0.08 -17.56
N MET A 14 6.97 1.18 -17.15
CA MET A 14 6.33 2.25 -17.94
C MET A 14 7.02 2.46 -19.29
N LEU A 15 8.35 2.32 -19.36
CA LEU A 15 9.08 2.38 -20.61
C LEU A 15 8.73 1.18 -21.51
N LYS A 16 8.67 -0.03 -20.94
CA LYS A 16 8.26 -1.25 -21.64
C LYS A 16 6.79 -1.22 -22.11
N LEU A 17 5.88 -0.61 -21.33
CA LEU A 17 4.48 -0.38 -21.73
C LEU A 17 4.38 0.64 -22.87
N LYS A 18 5.18 1.72 -22.83
CA LYS A 18 5.30 2.67 -23.95
C LYS A 18 5.92 2.05 -25.20
N GLU A 19 6.82 1.08 -25.05
CA GLU A 19 7.41 0.33 -26.16
C GLU A 19 6.44 -0.72 -26.73
N LYS A 20 5.68 -1.44 -25.90
CA LYS A 20 4.60 -2.34 -26.33
C LYS A 20 3.48 -1.57 -27.07
N ALA A 21 3.11 -0.39 -26.60
CA ALA A 21 2.15 0.48 -27.28
C ALA A 21 2.63 0.96 -28.66
N LYS A 22 3.95 1.00 -28.90
CA LYS A 22 4.55 1.33 -30.21
C LYS A 22 4.60 0.14 -31.17
N GLN A 23 4.44 -1.09 -30.69
CA GLN A 23 4.59 -2.33 -31.47
C GLN A 23 3.30 -2.84 -32.13
N HIS A 24 2.15 -2.15 -31.96
CA HIS A 24 0.92 -2.44 -32.71
C HIS A 24 0.70 -1.39 -33.83
N PRO A 25 1.12 -1.66 -35.09
CA PRO A 25 0.90 -0.73 -36.18
C PRO A 25 -0.51 -0.88 -36.81
N LYS A 26 -1.27 0.22 -36.71
CA LYS A 26 -2.24 0.81 -37.66
C LYS A 26 -3.50 0.04 -38.09
N GLY A 27 -4.63 0.75 -37.95
CA GLY A 27 -5.73 0.78 -38.93
C GLY A 27 -6.13 2.24 -39.21
N LEU A 28 -5.89 2.69 -40.46
CA LEU A 28 -6.39 3.87 -41.21
C LEU A 28 -7.45 4.78 -40.51
N LEU A 29 -7.34 6.11 -40.45
CA LEU A 29 -7.34 7.07 -41.58
C LEU A 29 -6.92 8.49 -41.14
N SER A 30 -6.45 9.26 -42.12
CA SER A 30 -6.09 10.68 -42.08
C SER A 30 -7.13 11.62 -41.45
N GLN A 31 -6.70 12.54 -40.59
CA GLN A 31 -7.20 13.93 -40.57
C GLN A 31 -6.22 14.81 -39.78
N LYS A 32 -6.08 16.05 -40.25
CA LYS A 32 -5.16 17.09 -39.78
C LYS A 32 -5.20 17.27 -38.26
N ASP A 33 -4.05 17.62 -37.68
CA ASP A 33 -3.91 18.13 -36.31
C ASP A 33 -4.76 19.40 -36.11
N GLU A 34 -6.04 19.22 -35.78
CA GLU A 34 -6.87 20.27 -35.19
C GLU A 34 -6.73 20.19 -33.67
N ARG A 35 -5.92 21.09 -33.11
CA ARG A 35 -5.95 21.36 -31.67
C ARG A 35 -7.37 21.82 -31.31
N LYS A 36 -8.16 20.96 -30.68
CA LYS A 36 -9.52 21.30 -30.21
C LYS A 36 -9.40 22.28 -29.03
N TYR A 37 -9.94 23.47 -29.21
CA TYR A 37 -10.16 24.44 -28.14
C TYR A 37 -11.62 24.35 -27.70
N GLU A 38 -11.88 24.53 -26.41
CA GLU A 38 -13.25 24.63 -25.88
C GLU A 38 -13.45 26.04 -25.31
N TYR A 39 -14.64 26.61 -25.52
CA TYR A 39 -14.99 27.90 -24.94
C TYR A 39 -15.68 27.69 -23.60
N ILE A 40 -15.08 28.19 -22.52
CA ILE A 40 -15.76 28.31 -21.22
C ILE A 40 -16.10 29.79 -21.03
N GLY A 41 -17.37 30.13 -21.26
CA GLY A 41 -17.81 31.53 -21.36
C GLY A 41 -17.13 32.24 -22.54
N ASN A 42 -16.56 33.43 -22.31
CA ASN A 42 -15.90 34.24 -23.34
C ASN A 42 -14.39 33.93 -23.51
N LYS A 43 -13.87 32.83 -22.94
CA LYS A 43 -12.45 32.45 -23.05
C LYS A 43 -12.27 31.13 -23.79
N MET A 44 -11.41 31.13 -24.82
CA MET A 44 -10.88 29.91 -25.43
C MET A 44 -9.89 29.26 -24.46
N VAL A 45 -10.11 27.98 -24.13
CA VAL A 45 -9.19 27.15 -23.37
C VAL A 45 -8.72 26.02 -24.26
N ALA A 46 -7.39 25.86 -24.39
CA ALA A 46 -6.82 24.71 -25.06
C ALA A 46 -7.11 23.46 -24.20
N LEU A 47 -7.67 22.40 -24.81
CA LEU A 47 -7.78 21.11 -24.13
C LEU A 47 -6.35 20.66 -23.78
N GLN A 48 -5.98 20.78 -22.50
CA GLN A 48 -4.78 20.11 -22.01
C GLN A 48 -4.94 18.63 -22.34
N GLU A 49 -3.90 18.03 -22.94
CA GLU A 49 -3.83 16.59 -23.10
C GLU A 49 -4.19 15.96 -21.75
N LYS A 50 -5.30 15.22 -21.70
CA LYS A 50 -5.62 14.39 -20.54
C LYS A 50 -4.39 13.53 -20.30
N LYS A 51 -3.63 13.82 -19.23
CA LYS A 51 -2.72 12.84 -18.63
C LYS A 51 -3.53 11.56 -18.56
N ALA A 52 -3.07 10.49 -19.21
CA ALA A 52 -3.70 9.18 -19.11
C ALA A 52 -3.88 8.89 -17.62
N PHE A 53 -5.13 8.89 -17.14
CA PHE A 53 -5.41 8.36 -15.82
C PHE A 53 -4.99 6.90 -15.90
N GLU A 54 -4.00 6.49 -15.10
CA GLU A 54 -3.71 5.07 -14.91
C GLU A 54 -5.02 4.43 -14.44
N GLU A 55 -5.56 3.56 -15.28
CA GLU A 55 -6.85 2.95 -15.06
C GLU A 55 -6.72 1.95 -13.91
N VAL A 56 -7.53 2.12 -12.85
CA VAL A 56 -7.47 1.25 -11.67
C VAL A 56 -7.86 -0.17 -12.11
N PRO A 57 -6.99 -1.18 -11.90
CA PRO A 57 -7.29 -2.54 -12.33
C PRO A 57 -8.54 -3.09 -11.65
N LEU A 58 -9.33 -3.89 -12.38
CA LEU A 58 -10.56 -4.49 -11.85
C LEU A 58 -10.31 -5.30 -10.57
N PHE A 59 -9.24 -6.10 -10.53
CA PHE A 59 -8.90 -6.90 -9.35
C PHE A 59 -8.65 -6.05 -8.11
N TYR A 60 -8.16 -4.81 -8.26
CA TYR A 60 -7.90 -3.93 -7.14
C TYR A 60 -9.19 -3.52 -6.44
N LYS A 61 -10.24 -3.25 -7.23
CA LYS A 61 -11.58 -2.92 -6.74
C LYS A 61 -12.31 -4.18 -6.25
N ASP A 62 -12.37 -5.22 -7.08
CA ASP A 62 -13.12 -6.46 -6.80
C ASP A 62 -12.65 -7.14 -5.51
N LEU A 63 -11.33 -7.09 -5.26
CA LEU A 63 -10.72 -7.70 -4.09
C LEU A 63 -10.72 -6.80 -2.85
N ASN A 64 -11.31 -5.60 -2.94
CA ASN A 64 -11.25 -4.56 -1.91
C ASN A 64 -9.81 -4.23 -1.47
N LEU A 65 -8.85 -4.26 -2.40
CA LEU A 65 -7.47 -3.89 -2.08
C LEU A 65 -7.36 -2.43 -1.68
N ASN A 66 -8.24 -1.56 -2.18
CA ASN A 66 -8.32 -0.17 -1.76
C ASN A 66 -8.49 -0.02 -0.23
N GLN A 67 -9.36 -0.82 0.39
CA GLN A 67 -9.55 -0.78 1.85
C GLN A 67 -8.31 -1.25 2.61
N ILE A 68 -7.58 -2.21 2.05
CA ILE A 68 -6.36 -2.78 2.65
C ILE A 68 -5.20 -1.79 2.51
N THR A 69 -5.00 -1.21 1.33
CA THR A 69 -3.92 -0.26 1.10
C THR A 69 -4.17 1.07 1.82
N GLU A 70 -5.42 1.49 2.03
CA GLU A 70 -5.75 2.60 2.92
C GLU A 70 -5.43 2.30 4.40
N ASP A 71 -5.61 1.06 4.85
CA ASP A 71 -5.25 0.67 6.22
C ASP A 71 -3.72 0.62 6.40
N ILE A 72 -2.99 0.13 5.40
CA ILE A 72 -1.52 0.09 5.42
C ILE A 72 -0.95 1.49 5.30
N PHE A 73 -1.49 2.30 4.39
CA PHE A 73 -1.00 3.62 4.01
C PHE A 73 -2.08 4.68 4.22
N PRO A 74 -2.28 5.16 5.46
CA PRO A 74 -3.44 5.98 5.81
C PRO A 74 -3.32 7.46 5.41
N ILE A 75 -2.12 7.96 5.08
CA ILE A 75 -1.90 9.39 4.84
C ILE A 75 -2.28 9.73 3.39
N ARG A 76 -2.78 10.95 3.14
CA ARG A 76 -3.17 11.41 1.80
C ARG A 76 -2.01 11.33 0.80
N ASP A 77 -0.80 11.66 1.25
CA ASP A 77 0.41 11.66 0.42
C ASP A 77 0.93 10.25 0.10
N ASP A 78 0.32 9.20 0.66
CA ASP A 78 0.72 7.82 0.39
C ASP A 78 0.14 7.26 -0.93
N GLU A 79 -0.48 8.08 -1.78
CA GLU A 79 -1.08 7.64 -3.04
C GLU A 79 -0.09 6.88 -3.92
N GLU A 80 1.20 7.27 -3.91
CA GLU A 80 2.26 6.58 -4.66
C GLU A 80 2.46 5.12 -4.20
N TYR A 81 2.32 4.84 -2.90
CA TYR A 81 2.46 3.48 -2.36
C TYR A 81 1.24 2.62 -2.65
N ARG A 82 0.03 3.20 -2.67
CA ARG A 82 -1.20 2.45 -3.00
C ARG A 82 -1.19 1.98 -4.45
N LYS A 83 -0.63 2.79 -5.36
CA LYS A 83 -0.49 2.44 -6.79
C LYS A 83 0.44 1.26 -7.04
N LEU A 84 1.37 0.94 -6.13
CA LEU A 84 2.22 -0.25 -6.24
C LEU A 84 1.40 -1.56 -6.27
N PHE A 85 0.16 -1.54 -5.80
CA PHE A 85 -0.76 -2.70 -5.80
C PHE A 85 -1.62 -2.79 -7.07
N PHE A 86 -1.45 -1.88 -8.03
CA PHE A 86 -2.17 -1.94 -9.31
C PHE A 86 -1.56 -2.98 -10.26
N GLU A 87 -0.33 -3.39 -9.99
CA GLU A 87 0.32 -4.49 -10.68
C GLU A 87 0.76 -5.53 -9.66
N VAL A 88 1.00 -6.76 -10.09
CA VAL A 88 1.58 -7.80 -9.25
C VAL A 88 2.95 -8.18 -9.79
N PRO A 89 4.02 -8.12 -8.97
CA PRO A 89 5.32 -8.61 -9.39
C PRO A 89 5.27 -10.09 -9.75
N ASN A 90 5.96 -10.46 -10.81
CA ASN A 90 6.06 -11.82 -11.30
C ASN A 90 7.49 -12.39 -11.21
N GLU A 91 8.42 -11.66 -10.60
CA GLU A 91 9.78 -12.11 -10.39
C GLU A 91 9.96 -12.69 -8.98
N LEU A 92 10.26 -13.99 -8.91
CA LEU A 92 10.47 -14.68 -7.63
C LEU A 92 11.60 -14.06 -6.79
N SER A 93 12.66 -13.58 -7.44
CA SER A 93 13.82 -12.98 -6.75
C SER A 93 13.40 -11.73 -5.96
N LEU A 94 12.54 -10.89 -6.56
CA LEU A 94 12.01 -9.67 -5.96
C LEU A 94 11.05 -9.98 -4.81
N ILE A 95 10.18 -10.98 -4.99
CA ILE A 95 9.27 -11.44 -3.92
C ILE A 95 10.07 -11.87 -2.69
N ILE A 96 11.09 -12.70 -2.88
CA ILE A 96 11.97 -13.18 -1.79
C ILE A 96 12.74 -12.01 -1.17
N TYR A 97 13.29 -11.12 -2.00
CA TYR A 97 14.02 -9.93 -1.55
C TYR A 97 13.17 -9.07 -0.60
N ARG A 98 11.93 -8.76 -0.98
CA ARG A 98 10.97 -8.00 -0.15
C ARG A 98 10.62 -8.72 1.15
N GLN A 99 10.37 -10.04 1.09
CA GLN A 99 10.07 -10.83 2.28
C GLN A 99 11.26 -10.84 3.27
N ASP A 100 12.49 -10.93 2.79
CA ASP A 100 13.66 -10.96 3.67
C ASP A 100 13.85 -9.64 4.40
N ILE A 101 13.58 -8.50 3.76
CA ILE A 101 13.57 -7.18 4.40
C ILE A 101 12.50 -7.13 5.51
N LEU A 102 11.28 -7.60 5.21
CA LEU A 102 10.20 -7.63 6.19
C LEU A 102 10.50 -8.57 7.37
N LYS A 103 11.16 -9.71 7.13
CA LYS A 103 11.60 -10.63 8.20
C LYS A 103 12.67 -10.01 9.10
N ASP A 104 13.56 -9.18 8.55
CA ASP A 104 14.49 -8.40 9.37
C ASP A 104 13.75 -7.37 10.22
N LEU A 105 12.77 -6.66 9.65
CA LEU A 105 11.93 -5.69 10.36
C LEU A 105 11.00 -6.32 11.41
N ASP A 106 10.78 -7.63 11.41
CA ASP A 106 10.09 -8.30 12.53
C ASP A 106 10.94 -8.33 13.81
N LYS A 107 12.25 -8.09 13.72
CA LYS A 107 13.14 -8.02 14.88
C LYS A 107 13.01 -6.64 15.51
N ASP A 108 12.71 -6.57 16.80
CA ASP A 108 12.41 -5.30 17.49
C ASP A 108 13.52 -4.26 17.34
N ALA A 109 14.79 -4.66 17.50
CA ALA A 109 15.92 -3.74 17.33
C ALA A 109 16.04 -3.16 15.90
N VAL A 110 15.71 -3.95 14.88
CA VAL A 110 15.74 -3.47 13.48
C VAL A 110 14.55 -2.56 13.22
N PHE A 111 13.37 -2.92 13.73
CA PHE A 111 12.17 -2.08 13.68
C PHE A 111 12.41 -0.71 14.33
N GLU A 112 12.97 -0.67 15.54
CA GLU A 112 13.30 0.56 16.26
C GLU A 112 14.34 1.39 15.51
N GLY A 113 15.37 0.75 14.95
CA GLY A 113 16.37 1.41 14.12
C GLY A 113 15.75 2.09 12.90
N VAL A 114 14.90 1.37 12.15
CA VAL A 114 14.21 1.94 10.98
C VAL A 114 13.23 3.05 11.38
N ASN A 115 12.46 2.87 12.45
CA ASN A 115 11.55 3.91 12.95
C ASN A 115 12.32 5.20 13.26
N TYR A 116 13.40 5.08 14.04
CA TYR A 116 14.25 6.22 14.39
C TYR A 116 14.80 6.91 13.14
N LEU A 117 15.35 6.15 12.19
CA LEU A 117 15.87 6.71 10.95
C LEU A 117 14.79 7.47 10.16
N LEU A 118 13.59 6.91 10.02
CA LEU A 118 12.48 7.56 9.31
C LEU A 118 12.05 8.87 9.98
N GLU A 119 11.89 8.86 11.30
CA GLU A 119 11.54 10.05 12.09
C GLU A 119 12.58 11.16 11.95
N GLN A 120 13.88 10.81 12.10
CA GLN A 120 14.95 11.79 11.99
C GLN A 120 15.10 12.32 10.56
N LEU A 121 15.00 11.48 9.53
CA LEU A 121 15.05 11.96 8.14
C LEU A 121 13.84 12.85 7.79
N GLN A 122 12.67 12.62 8.40
CA GLN A 122 11.54 13.54 8.28
C GLN A 122 11.83 14.88 8.98
N LEU A 123 12.48 14.86 10.15
CA LEU A 123 12.92 16.08 10.83
C LEU A 123 13.92 16.87 9.99
N VAL A 124 14.92 16.21 9.40
CA VAL A 124 15.89 16.83 8.47
C VAL A 124 15.17 17.53 7.32
N GLN A 125 14.17 16.88 6.70
CA GLN A 125 13.39 17.51 5.63
C GLN A 125 12.60 18.74 6.10
N LYS A 126 12.03 18.71 7.32
CA LYS A 126 11.35 19.86 7.91
C LYS A 126 12.32 21.02 8.16
N LEU A 127 13.50 20.75 8.72
CA LEU A 127 14.54 21.75 8.97
C LEU A 127 15.05 22.37 7.66
N ILE A 128 15.25 21.56 6.62
CA ILE A 128 15.58 22.04 5.27
C ILE A 128 14.44 22.91 4.71
N GLY A 129 13.18 22.53 4.91
CA GLY A 129 12.01 23.31 4.48
C GLY A 129 11.91 24.67 5.20
N TYR A 130 12.15 24.70 6.52
CA TYR A 130 12.12 25.95 7.30
C TYR A 130 13.13 26.99 6.81
N LYS A 131 14.24 26.58 6.19
CA LYS A 131 15.18 27.48 5.52
C LYS A 131 14.48 28.45 4.55
N GLU A 132 13.44 27.98 3.85
CA GLU A 132 12.70 28.72 2.83
C GLU A 132 11.64 29.65 3.44
N GLU A 133 11.12 29.31 4.62
CA GLU A 133 10.04 30.03 5.29
C GLU A 133 10.54 31.10 6.28
N VAL A 134 11.76 30.92 6.78
CA VAL A 134 12.34 31.74 7.85
C VAL A 134 12.89 33.07 7.33
N THR A 135 12.51 34.14 8.02
CA THR A 135 12.85 35.52 7.65
C THR A 135 14.23 35.96 8.12
N HIS A 136 14.72 35.40 9.24
CA HIS A 136 15.96 35.85 9.88
C HIS A 136 17.15 34.92 9.63
N GLU A 137 18.34 35.49 9.40
CA GLU A 137 19.52 34.74 8.97
C GLU A 137 20.11 33.83 10.07
N VAL A 138 20.13 34.29 11.32
CA VAL A 138 20.59 33.50 12.49
C VAL A 138 19.83 32.17 12.60
N GLN A 139 18.50 32.19 12.42
CA GLN A 139 17.68 30.98 12.45
C GLN A 139 17.97 30.07 11.26
N ARG A 140 18.14 30.65 10.07
CA ARG A 140 18.48 29.88 8.86
C ARG A 140 19.79 29.11 9.05
N ILE A 141 20.81 29.75 9.61
CA ILE A 141 22.10 29.11 9.92
C ILE A 141 21.91 27.98 10.92
N ALA A 142 21.17 28.22 12.01
CA ALA A 142 20.93 27.23 13.05
C ALA A 142 20.21 25.98 12.51
N TYR A 143 19.09 26.15 11.79
CA TYR A 143 18.33 25.03 11.23
C TYR A 143 19.12 24.24 10.19
N GLN A 144 19.98 24.88 9.41
CA GLN A 144 20.81 24.18 8.43
C GLN A 144 21.92 23.35 9.09
N LEU A 145 22.60 23.89 10.11
CA LEU A 145 23.58 23.12 10.88
C LEU A 145 22.93 21.97 11.65
N GLU A 146 21.78 22.23 12.27
CA GLU A 146 21.00 21.19 12.95
C GLU A 146 20.55 20.09 12.00
N ALA A 147 20.10 20.43 10.78
CA ALA A 147 19.72 19.45 9.77
C ALA A 147 20.91 18.55 9.37
N MET A 148 22.12 19.11 9.24
CA MET A 148 23.34 18.33 8.97
C MET A 148 23.66 17.38 10.13
N ILE A 149 23.62 17.88 11.36
CA ILE A 149 23.92 17.07 12.57
C ILE A 149 22.92 15.92 12.70
N VAL A 150 21.62 16.22 12.69
CA VAL A 150 20.55 15.22 12.82
C VAL A 150 20.65 14.17 11.72
N TYR A 151 20.99 14.56 10.49
CA TYR A 151 21.15 13.63 9.38
C TYR A 151 22.23 12.58 9.62
N TYR A 152 23.45 13.01 10.00
CA TYR A 152 24.55 12.09 10.25
C TYR A 152 24.36 11.27 11.52
N GLU A 153 23.84 11.87 12.59
CA GLU A 153 23.49 11.15 13.82
C GLU A 153 22.43 10.07 13.57
N ALA A 154 21.42 10.37 12.74
CA ALA A 154 20.38 9.42 12.35
C ALA A 154 20.98 8.17 11.71
N ILE A 155 21.89 8.38 10.76
CA ILE A 155 22.58 7.32 10.03
C ILE A 155 23.45 6.48 10.97
N VAL A 156 24.26 7.11 11.82
CA VAL A 156 25.16 6.40 12.75
C VAL A 156 24.36 5.58 13.76
N LYS A 157 23.31 6.16 14.35
CA LYS A 157 22.49 5.43 15.32
C LYS A 157 21.75 4.27 14.65
N PHE A 158 21.22 4.46 13.44
CA PHE A 158 20.63 3.38 12.66
C PHE A 158 21.62 2.23 12.46
N ILE A 159 22.82 2.52 11.96
CA ILE A 159 23.88 1.52 11.74
C ILE A 159 24.11 0.71 13.03
N ASN A 160 24.31 1.38 14.17
CA ASN A 160 24.58 0.73 15.46
C ASN A 160 23.41 -0.15 15.94
N LEU A 161 22.17 0.29 15.71
CA LEU A 161 20.97 -0.45 16.10
C LEU A 161 20.73 -1.68 15.23
N VAL A 162 21.10 -1.65 13.95
CA VAL A 162 20.85 -2.79 13.04
C VAL A 162 22.06 -3.71 12.85
N GLU A 163 23.24 -3.29 13.32
CA GLU A 163 24.49 -4.03 13.14
C GLU A 163 24.40 -5.45 13.69
N TYR A 164 24.86 -6.44 12.91
CA TYR A 164 24.80 -7.88 13.21
C TYR A 164 23.38 -8.45 13.41
N ARG A 165 22.34 -7.63 13.24
CA ARG A 165 20.93 -8.03 13.40
C ARG A 165 20.20 -8.20 12.07
N ILE A 166 20.78 -7.72 10.97
CA ILE A 166 20.22 -7.79 9.61
C ILE A 166 20.79 -8.97 8.81
N ALA A 167 19.90 -9.71 8.15
CA ALA A 167 20.24 -10.83 7.27
C ALA A 167 19.87 -10.56 5.81
N SER A 168 18.90 -9.68 5.56
CA SER A 168 18.44 -9.32 4.23
C SER A 168 19.51 -8.58 3.44
N LYS A 169 19.68 -8.97 2.18
CA LYS A 169 20.62 -8.32 1.27
C LYS A 169 20.33 -6.82 1.14
N GLY A 170 19.06 -6.41 1.16
CA GLY A 170 18.65 -5.02 1.03
C GLY A 170 19.12 -4.14 2.18
N LEU A 171 18.86 -4.54 3.43
CA LEU A 171 19.32 -3.78 4.59
C LEU A 171 20.84 -3.85 4.75
N GLN A 172 21.49 -4.96 4.37
CA GLN A 172 22.96 -5.06 4.37
C GLN A 172 23.59 -4.08 3.39
N LEU A 173 23.05 -3.96 2.17
CA LEU A 173 23.51 -2.98 1.19
C LEU A 173 23.28 -1.55 1.65
N ALA A 174 22.11 -1.26 2.25
CA ALA A 174 21.81 0.07 2.79
C ALA A 174 22.74 0.46 3.95
N SER A 175 22.93 -0.44 4.91
CA SER A 175 23.85 -0.24 6.04
C SER A 175 25.30 -0.08 5.56
N GLY A 176 25.74 -0.89 4.59
CA GLY A 176 27.07 -0.77 3.98
C GLY A 176 27.28 0.56 3.27
N TYR A 177 26.28 1.05 2.52
CA TYR A 177 26.33 2.36 1.89
C TYR A 177 26.43 3.49 2.90
N MET A 178 25.58 3.46 3.92
CA MET A 178 25.60 4.43 5.02
C MET A 178 26.94 4.46 5.75
N LYS A 179 27.56 3.30 6.01
CA LYS A 179 28.91 3.23 6.58
C LYS A 179 29.96 3.91 5.69
N ALA A 180 29.90 3.67 4.38
CA ALA A 180 30.81 4.31 3.43
C ALA A 180 30.59 5.84 3.35
N LEU A 181 29.33 6.28 3.42
CA LEU A 181 28.95 7.69 3.46
C LEU A 181 29.55 8.37 4.70
N ILE A 182 29.31 7.82 5.90
CA ILE A 182 29.85 8.37 7.16
C ILE A 182 31.38 8.42 7.15
N ASN A 183 32.06 7.40 6.62
CA ASN A 183 33.52 7.41 6.53
C ASN A 183 34.05 8.51 5.60
N THR A 184 33.33 8.83 4.53
CA THR A 184 33.73 9.86 3.57
C THR A 184 33.41 11.27 4.10
N GLU A 185 32.31 11.41 4.82
CA GLU A 185 31.74 12.70 5.23
C GLU A 185 31.92 13.00 6.73
N GLN A 186 32.79 12.24 7.43
CA GLN A 186 33.00 12.40 8.86
C GLN A 186 33.41 13.83 9.27
N ASN A 187 34.18 14.51 8.41
CA ASN A 187 34.58 15.90 8.64
C ASN A 187 33.36 16.84 8.56
N ILE A 188 32.43 16.58 7.63
CA ILE A 188 31.22 17.37 7.46
C ILE A 188 30.41 17.36 8.75
N TRP A 189 30.22 16.17 9.31
CA TRP A 189 29.50 15.98 10.56
C TRP A 189 30.18 16.68 11.75
N LYS A 190 31.46 16.39 12.00
CA LYS A 190 32.18 16.90 13.18
C LYS A 190 32.30 18.42 13.21
N GLU A 191 32.60 19.04 12.07
CA GLU A 191 32.72 20.49 12.00
C GLU A 191 31.34 21.16 12.10
N SER A 192 30.28 20.55 11.57
CA SER A 192 28.91 21.06 11.77
C SER A 192 28.50 21.04 13.24
N GLU A 193 28.82 19.94 13.95
CA GLU A 193 28.62 19.82 15.40
C GLU A 193 29.44 20.87 16.16
N ASN A 194 30.72 21.06 15.82
CA ASN A 194 31.57 22.08 16.43
C ASN A 194 30.99 23.49 16.28
N LEU A 195 30.62 23.88 15.06
CA LEU A 195 30.04 25.19 14.78
C LEU A 195 28.72 25.39 15.54
N TYR A 196 27.87 24.36 15.60
CA TYR A 196 26.60 24.42 16.32
C TYR A 196 26.78 24.51 17.84
N GLU A 197 27.74 23.79 18.42
CA GLU A 197 28.06 23.91 19.84
C GLU A 197 28.63 25.29 20.19
N ARG A 198 29.50 25.85 19.34
CA ARG A 198 30.01 27.22 19.51
C ARG A 198 28.88 28.25 19.45
N LEU A 199 27.92 28.07 18.55
CA LEU A 199 26.71 28.88 18.51
C LEU A 199 25.87 28.79 19.80
N LYS A 200 25.77 27.62 20.43
CA LYS A 200 25.09 27.45 21.74
C LYS A 200 25.82 28.10 22.91
N THR A 201 27.12 28.38 22.79
CA THR A 201 27.87 29.09 23.84
C THR A 201 27.57 30.58 23.90
N ILE A 202 26.88 31.14 22.91
CA ILE A 202 26.54 32.55 22.89
C ILE A 202 25.49 32.82 23.99
N HIS A 203 25.79 33.78 24.86
CA HIS A 203 24.86 34.27 25.87
C HIS A 203 24.47 35.70 25.54
N TYR A 204 23.24 36.08 25.84
CA TYR A 204 22.83 37.47 25.79
C TYR A 204 22.12 37.86 27.08
N THR A 205 22.38 39.07 27.53
CA THR A 205 21.71 39.68 28.68
C THR A 205 20.95 40.89 28.17
N MET A 206 19.65 40.95 28.45
CA MET A 206 18.80 42.08 28.11
C MET A 206 18.48 42.86 29.37
N LYS A 207 18.92 44.13 29.43
CA LYS A 207 18.55 45.07 30.49
C LYS A 207 17.48 46.01 29.94
N VAL A 208 16.29 45.95 30.54
CA VAL A 208 15.16 46.81 30.17
C VAL A 208 15.06 47.93 31.20
N SER A 209 15.23 49.18 30.75
CA SER A 209 14.98 50.38 31.55
C SER A 209 13.70 51.08 31.06
N HIS A 210 13.18 52.04 31.83
CA HIS A 210 11.97 52.80 31.48
C HIS A 210 12.07 53.58 30.14
N LYS A 211 13.26 53.71 29.53
CA LYS A 211 13.48 54.47 28.28
C LYS A 211 14.30 53.74 27.22
N GLU A 212 15.06 52.70 27.59
CA GLU A 212 15.97 51.99 26.66
C GLU A 212 16.05 50.51 27.00
N VAL A 213 16.13 49.68 25.95
CA VAL A 213 16.51 48.27 26.04
C VAL A 213 17.97 48.17 25.63
N SER A 214 18.84 47.70 26.52
CA SER A 214 20.23 47.38 26.19
C SER A 214 20.43 45.87 26.15
N ILE A 215 21.05 45.39 25.06
CA ILE A 215 21.37 43.99 24.85
C ILE A 215 22.89 43.87 24.91
N THR A 216 23.40 43.00 25.77
CA THR A 216 24.82 42.68 25.87
C THR A 216 25.01 41.23 25.45
N ILE A 217 25.92 40.97 24.49
CA ILE A 217 26.22 39.63 23.99
C ILE A 217 27.61 39.20 24.49
N THR A 218 27.67 38.00 25.06
CA THR A 218 28.90 37.34 25.46
C THR A 218 29.10 36.11 24.56
N CYS A 219 30.12 36.14 23.71
CA CYS A 219 30.55 35.02 22.87
C CYS A 219 32.08 34.95 22.87
N GLU A 220 32.67 33.85 22.36
CA GLU A 220 34.14 33.66 22.30
C GLU A 220 34.89 34.87 21.72
N GLU A 221 34.27 35.62 20.81
CA GLU A 221 34.84 36.80 20.15
C GLU A 221 34.79 38.07 20.99
N THR A 222 33.90 38.13 21.99
CA THR A 222 33.71 39.28 22.88
C THR A 222 34.21 39.00 24.31
N MET A 223 34.73 37.80 24.59
CA MET A 223 35.35 37.47 25.87
C MET A 223 36.69 38.19 26.00
N ASP A 224 36.69 39.32 26.70
CA ASP A 224 37.89 39.84 27.36
C ASP A 224 38.18 38.95 28.59
N ASP A 225 39.45 38.66 28.90
CA ASP A 225 39.90 37.74 29.98
C ASP A 225 39.40 38.12 31.40
N ARG A 226 38.57 39.16 31.53
CA ARG A 226 38.20 39.82 32.78
C ARG A 226 36.74 39.71 33.21
N GLU A 227 35.83 39.22 32.38
CA GLU A 227 34.42 39.10 32.78
C GLU A 227 33.92 37.65 32.74
N LYS A 228 34.31 36.90 33.77
CA LYS A 228 33.49 35.76 34.21
C LYS A 228 32.17 36.33 34.72
N ALA A 229 31.12 36.20 33.91
CA ALA A 229 29.77 36.63 34.22
C ALA A 229 29.29 36.03 35.54
N ASP A 230 29.33 36.85 36.59
CA ASP A 230 28.61 36.64 37.83
C ASP A 230 27.30 37.42 37.69
N ASP A 231 26.25 36.79 37.14
CA ASP A 231 24.92 37.40 37.17
C ASP A 231 23.79 36.37 37.04
N ASN A 232 22.95 36.29 38.09
CA ASN A 232 21.76 35.44 38.22
C ASN A 232 20.63 35.76 37.21
N ASN A 233 20.88 36.67 36.25
CA ASN A 233 19.94 37.12 35.21
C ASN A 233 20.38 36.79 33.76
N SER A 234 21.48 36.05 33.58
CA SER A 234 21.90 35.60 32.25
C SER A 234 20.95 34.53 31.70
N LYS A 235 20.41 34.75 30.49
CA LYS A 235 19.64 33.71 29.77
C LYS A 235 20.57 33.05 28.76
N LYS A 236 20.63 31.71 28.78
CA LYS A 236 21.23 30.94 27.68
C LYS A 236 20.46 31.24 26.40
N PHE A 237 21.17 31.55 25.32
CA PHE A 237 20.54 31.67 24.01
C PHE A 237 20.07 30.27 23.59
N SER A 238 18.76 30.05 23.67
CA SER A 238 18.10 28.92 23.01
C SER A 238 17.62 29.47 21.67
N PHE A 239 18.10 28.92 20.56
CA PHE A 239 17.54 29.23 19.24
C PHE A 239 16.02 29.09 19.31
N PHE A 240 15.30 30.20 19.13
CA PHE A 240 13.86 30.20 19.35
C PHE A 240 13.21 29.22 18.35
N ASN A 241 12.54 28.20 18.87
CA ASN A 241 11.83 27.14 18.12
C ASN A 241 10.59 27.63 17.33
N GLN A 242 10.56 28.90 16.93
CA GLN A 242 9.42 29.56 16.28
C GLN A 242 9.82 30.03 14.87
N ILE A 243 8.93 29.89 13.90
CA ILE A 243 9.21 30.21 12.47
C ILE A 243 9.39 31.72 12.25
N THR A 244 8.79 32.55 13.10
CA THR A 244 8.85 34.02 13.02
C THR A 244 9.42 34.62 14.29
N TYR A 245 10.47 35.43 14.16
CA TYR A 245 10.93 36.30 15.23
C TYR A 245 9.99 37.50 15.42
N ASN A 246 9.72 37.86 16.67
CA ASN A 246 9.15 39.16 17.01
C ASN A 246 10.20 40.28 16.83
N ASN A 247 9.78 41.56 16.90
CA ASN A 247 10.67 42.70 16.64
C ASN A 247 11.90 42.75 17.57
N ILE A 248 11.77 42.27 18.82
CA ILE A 248 12.89 42.22 19.78
C ILE A 248 13.84 41.08 19.42
N GLU A 249 13.31 39.93 19.03
CA GLU A 249 14.10 38.77 18.58
C GLU A 249 14.85 39.05 17.28
N GLN A 250 14.27 39.82 16.35
CA GLN A 250 14.98 40.31 15.16
C GLN A 250 16.14 41.23 15.54
N GLN A 251 15.91 42.21 16.42
CA GLN A 251 16.98 43.10 16.89
C GLN A 251 18.10 42.35 17.63
N ILE A 252 17.75 41.36 18.45
CA ILE A 252 18.74 40.47 19.08
C ILE A 252 19.51 39.70 18.00
N GLY A 253 18.80 39.18 17.00
CA GLY A 253 19.39 38.47 15.87
C GLY A 253 20.36 39.32 15.04
N ASP A 254 20.01 40.56 14.72
CA ASP A 254 20.88 41.50 14.01
C ASP A 254 22.13 41.82 14.83
N TYR A 255 21.96 42.07 16.13
CA TYR A 255 23.08 42.34 17.03
C TYR A 255 24.00 41.12 17.19
N LEU A 256 23.45 39.89 17.15
CA LEU A 256 24.25 38.65 17.13
C LEU A 256 25.10 38.53 15.86
N LEU A 257 24.54 38.88 14.69
CA LEU A 257 25.27 38.86 13.42
C LEU A 257 26.42 39.87 13.40
N GLU A 258 26.24 41.02 14.06
CA GLU A 258 27.26 42.06 14.16
C GLU A 258 28.37 41.68 15.17
N GLN A 259 28.01 41.30 16.40
CA GLN A 259 28.96 41.09 17.50
C GLN A 259 29.72 39.76 17.41
N CYS A 260 29.15 38.72 16.81
CA CYS A 260 29.80 37.41 16.61
C CYS A 260 29.97 37.10 15.12
N SER A 261 30.31 38.14 14.33
CA SER A 261 30.34 38.09 12.87
C SER A 261 31.31 37.04 12.32
N THR A 262 32.43 36.75 12.99
CA THR A 262 33.40 35.78 12.46
C THR A 262 32.86 34.35 12.55
N LEU A 263 32.20 33.98 13.65
CA LEU A 263 31.53 32.69 13.81
C LEU A 263 30.37 32.54 12.81
N PHE A 264 29.52 33.55 12.67
CA PHE A 264 28.41 33.48 11.71
C PHE A 264 28.90 33.39 10.25
N ASN A 265 29.95 34.13 9.89
CA ASN A 265 30.55 34.02 8.55
C ASN A 265 31.18 32.65 8.29
N LYS A 266 31.84 32.05 9.29
CA LYS A 266 32.32 30.66 9.22
C LYS A 266 31.17 29.68 8.99
N CYS A 267 30.07 29.83 9.74
CA CYS A 267 28.88 29.00 9.57
C CYS A 267 28.28 29.14 8.16
N LYS A 268 28.14 30.37 7.66
CA LYS A 268 27.65 30.61 6.29
C LYS A 268 28.53 29.94 5.25
N PHE A 269 29.84 30.20 5.30
CA PHE A 269 30.80 29.59 4.37
C PHE A 269 30.74 28.06 4.42
N TRP A 270 30.65 27.49 5.61
CA TRP A 270 30.53 26.05 5.79
C TRP A 270 29.26 25.48 5.17
N ILE A 271 28.10 26.06 5.48
CA ILE A 271 26.80 25.68 4.92
C ILE A 271 26.81 25.80 3.40
N GLU A 272 27.42 26.86 2.86
CA GLU A 272 27.42 27.09 1.43
C GLU A 272 28.22 26.05 0.63
N ASN A 273 29.31 25.55 1.21
CA ASN A 273 30.13 24.50 0.60
C ASN A 273 29.50 23.10 0.73
N HIS A 274 28.50 22.93 1.60
CA HIS A 274 27.86 21.64 1.89
C HIS A 274 26.35 21.66 1.70
N LYS A 275 25.84 22.44 0.73
CA LYS A 275 24.40 22.54 0.43
C LYS A 275 23.78 21.18 0.05
N ASP A 276 24.57 20.29 -0.53
CA ASP A 276 24.15 18.97 -1.00
C ASP A 276 24.46 17.83 0.00
N PHE A 277 24.59 18.15 1.30
CA PHE A 277 24.85 17.14 2.34
C PHE A 277 23.78 16.02 2.40
N TYR A 278 22.55 16.31 1.97
CA TYR A 278 21.46 15.35 1.96
C TYR A 278 21.57 14.44 0.72
N ASP A 279 22.13 13.24 0.91
CA ASP A 279 22.30 12.28 -0.18
C ASP A 279 20.94 11.83 -0.76
N SER A 280 20.81 11.94 -2.09
CA SER A 280 19.58 11.60 -2.82
C SER A 280 19.21 10.11 -2.73
N LYS A 281 20.16 9.19 -2.60
CA LYS A 281 19.90 7.75 -2.40
C LYS A 281 19.41 7.47 -0.99
N ILE A 282 19.87 8.21 0.03
CA ILE A 282 19.27 8.16 1.36
C ILE A 282 17.83 8.67 1.31
N GLY A 283 17.56 9.73 0.53
CA GLY A 283 16.21 10.19 0.24
C GLY A 283 15.31 9.12 -0.39
N GLN A 284 15.82 8.38 -1.37
CA GLN A 284 15.10 7.26 -2.00
C GLN A 284 14.90 6.10 -1.01
N LEU A 285 15.96 5.71 -0.29
CA LEU A 285 15.92 4.68 0.74
C LEU A 285 14.87 4.96 1.80
N ARG A 286 14.71 6.22 2.22
CA ARG A 286 13.67 6.64 3.17
C ARG A 286 12.27 6.28 2.65
N LYS A 287 11.98 6.56 1.38
CA LYS A 287 10.69 6.20 0.76
C LYS A 287 10.48 4.69 0.76
N ASP A 288 11.51 3.96 0.39
CA ASP A 288 11.46 2.51 0.30
C ASP A 288 11.27 1.86 1.68
N LEU A 289 12.01 2.33 2.70
CA LEU A 289 11.86 1.88 4.09
C LEU A 289 10.48 2.23 4.67
N TYR A 290 9.94 3.39 4.34
CA TYR A 290 8.60 3.78 4.77
C TYR A 290 7.54 2.78 4.30
N PHE A 291 7.62 2.31 3.06
CA PHE A 291 6.74 1.25 2.55
C PHE A 291 6.76 0.00 3.44
N TYR A 292 7.94 -0.57 3.68
CA TYR A 292 8.07 -1.78 4.49
C TYR A 292 7.68 -1.55 5.95
N PHE A 293 7.99 -0.36 6.49
CA PHE A 293 7.66 0.02 7.85
C PHE A 293 6.14 0.06 8.07
N GLN A 294 5.40 0.69 7.16
CA GLN A 294 3.93 0.72 7.20
C GLN A 294 3.30 -0.67 7.09
N VAL A 295 3.85 -1.53 6.22
CA VAL A 295 3.43 -2.94 6.12
C VAL A 295 3.61 -3.65 7.46
N ILE A 296 4.76 -3.49 8.14
CA ILE A 296 5.01 -4.13 9.44
C ILE A 296 4.12 -3.54 10.55
N LEU A 297 3.86 -2.23 10.55
CA LEU A 297 2.88 -1.62 11.46
C LEU A 297 1.48 -2.22 11.27
N TYR A 298 1.05 -2.41 10.02
CA TYR A 298 -0.22 -3.08 9.73
C TYR A 298 -0.21 -4.54 10.22
N LYS A 299 0.89 -5.28 10.00
CA LYS A 299 1.08 -6.64 10.52
C LYS A 299 0.93 -6.71 12.04
N LYS A 300 1.58 -5.79 12.77
CA LYS A 300 1.53 -5.72 14.25
C LYS A 300 0.10 -5.48 14.73
N ARG A 301 -0.63 -4.52 14.12
CA ARG A 301 -2.05 -4.25 14.41
C ARG A 301 -2.94 -5.48 14.21
N LEU A 302 -2.70 -6.28 13.17
CA LEU A 302 -3.46 -7.53 12.95
C LEU A 302 -3.15 -8.58 14.04
N LYS A 303 -1.89 -8.73 14.42
CA LYS A 303 -1.48 -9.66 15.49
C LYS A 303 -2.05 -9.27 16.86
N GLU A 304 -2.07 -7.98 17.20
CA GLU A 304 -2.68 -7.46 18.43
C GLU A 304 -4.17 -7.81 18.53
N ARG A 305 -4.84 -7.95 17.39
CA ARG A 305 -6.24 -8.40 17.28
C ARG A 305 -6.39 -9.93 17.30
N GLY A 306 -5.33 -10.69 17.53
CA GLY A 306 -5.34 -12.16 17.53
C GLY A 306 -5.49 -12.79 16.15
N LEU A 307 -5.23 -12.03 15.08
CA LEU A 307 -5.29 -12.53 13.70
C LEU A 307 -3.93 -13.07 13.26
N PHE A 308 -3.94 -14.26 12.66
CA PHE A 308 -2.72 -14.93 12.21
C PHE A 308 -2.27 -14.37 10.86
N VAL A 309 -0.97 -14.15 10.74
CA VAL A 309 -0.34 -13.70 9.49
C VAL A 309 0.93 -14.50 9.26
N THR A 310 1.26 -14.77 8.01
CA THR A 310 2.44 -15.57 7.65
C THR A 310 3.13 -15.02 6.41
N TYR A 311 4.45 -15.22 6.29
CA TYR A 311 5.12 -15.01 5.02
C TYR A 311 4.93 -16.27 4.16
N PRO A 312 4.29 -16.16 2.99
CA PRO A 312 4.02 -17.32 2.16
C PRO A 312 5.28 -17.83 1.50
N MET A 313 5.37 -19.15 1.32
CA MET A 313 6.40 -19.76 0.46
C MET A 313 5.94 -19.65 -1.00
N VAL A 314 6.57 -18.78 -1.78
CA VAL A 314 6.30 -18.62 -3.22
C VAL A 314 7.30 -19.45 -4.02
N LEU A 315 6.83 -20.27 -4.96
CA LEU A 315 7.67 -21.19 -5.75
C LEU A 315 7.23 -21.17 -7.22
N LYS A 316 8.15 -21.37 -8.18
CA LYS A 316 7.80 -21.44 -9.62
C LYS A 316 6.83 -22.58 -9.92
N GLU A 317 7.12 -23.76 -9.37
CA GLU A 317 6.30 -24.96 -9.51
C GLU A 317 5.86 -25.42 -8.12
N ALA A 318 4.59 -25.22 -7.80
CA ALA A 318 4.00 -25.62 -6.53
C ALA A 318 2.50 -25.85 -6.64
N SER A 319 1.99 -26.74 -5.80
CA SER A 319 0.57 -26.80 -5.47
C SER A 319 0.16 -25.56 -4.67
N LEU A 320 -1.03 -25.05 -4.90
CA LEU A 320 -1.62 -23.97 -4.10
C LEU A 320 -2.14 -24.53 -2.77
N LYS A 321 -1.59 -24.08 -1.65
CA LYS A 321 -2.03 -24.44 -0.30
C LYS A 321 -2.09 -23.20 0.59
N LEU A 322 -3.26 -22.87 1.13
CA LEU A 322 -3.44 -21.82 2.13
C LEU A 322 -4.28 -22.37 3.29
N SER A 323 -3.79 -22.22 4.51
CA SER A 323 -4.45 -22.72 5.72
C SER A 323 -4.96 -21.57 6.58
N GLY A 324 -6.26 -21.58 6.86
CA GLY A 324 -6.90 -20.60 7.74
C GLY A 324 -6.81 -19.16 7.23
N MET A 325 -7.00 -18.96 5.93
CA MET A 325 -7.08 -17.63 5.32
C MET A 325 -8.37 -16.90 5.69
N TYR A 326 -8.31 -15.57 5.72
CA TYR A 326 -9.46 -14.71 6.00
C TYR A 326 -9.39 -13.41 5.19
N ASP A 327 -10.52 -12.73 5.10
CA ASP A 327 -10.65 -11.49 4.33
C ASP A 327 -10.27 -10.27 5.16
N LEU A 328 -9.27 -9.49 4.70
CA LEU A 328 -8.76 -8.32 5.42
C LEU A 328 -9.76 -7.16 5.43
N ALA A 329 -10.49 -6.95 4.32
CA ALA A 329 -11.53 -5.92 4.26
C ALA A 329 -12.71 -6.21 5.21
N LEU A 330 -13.04 -7.48 5.43
CA LEU A 330 -13.99 -7.91 6.45
C LEU A 330 -13.41 -7.71 7.85
N ALA A 331 -12.14 -8.06 8.05
CA ALA A 331 -11.45 -7.83 9.32
C ALA A 331 -11.40 -6.35 9.70
N ARG A 332 -11.36 -5.42 8.73
CA ARG A 332 -11.49 -3.98 9.00
C ARG A 332 -12.84 -3.61 9.64
N LYS A 333 -13.93 -4.22 9.18
CA LYS A 333 -15.30 -3.86 9.60
C LYS A 333 -15.71 -4.51 10.93
N LEU A 334 -15.23 -5.71 11.19
CA LEU A 334 -15.64 -6.46 12.37
C LEU A 334 -14.70 -6.16 13.55
N MET A 335 -15.19 -5.36 14.52
CA MET A 335 -14.53 -5.19 15.83
C MET A 335 -14.62 -6.48 16.66
N SER A 336 -15.73 -7.21 16.49
CA SER A 336 -16.05 -8.60 16.88
C SER A 336 -17.44 -8.86 16.25
N PRO A 337 -17.66 -9.94 15.47
CA PRO A 337 -17.53 -11.34 15.88
C PRO A 337 -16.33 -12.08 15.26
N ILE A 338 -16.18 -13.34 15.67
CA ILE A 338 -15.16 -14.30 15.21
C ILE A 338 -15.17 -14.38 13.69
N ILE A 339 -14.07 -13.96 13.05
CA ILE A 339 -13.87 -14.12 11.61
C ILE A 339 -13.60 -15.61 11.35
N ILE A 340 -14.47 -16.24 10.56
CA ILE A 340 -14.32 -17.63 10.16
C ILE A 340 -13.20 -17.74 9.13
N LYS A 341 -12.19 -18.54 9.48
CA LYS A 341 -10.99 -18.78 8.68
C LYS A 341 -11.20 -20.04 7.83
N ASN A 342 -10.87 -19.97 6.56
CA ASN A 342 -11.08 -21.06 5.60
C ASN A 342 -9.76 -21.51 4.97
N SER A 343 -9.72 -22.69 4.35
CA SER A 343 -8.49 -23.23 3.76
C SER A 343 -8.72 -23.70 2.33
N ILE A 344 -7.66 -23.71 1.54
CA ILE A 344 -7.62 -24.31 0.19
C ILE A 344 -6.36 -25.15 0.05
N GLU A 345 -6.52 -26.33 -0.54
CA GLU A 345 -5.42 -27.18 -0.98
C GLU A 345 -5.81 -27.80 -2.32
N LEU A 346 -5.00 -27.50 -3.34
CA LEU A 346 -5.07 -28.15 -4.65
C LEU A 346 -4.05 -29.28 -4.73
N GLY A 347 -4.49 -30.45 -5.18
CA GLY A 347 -3.64 -31.56 -5.58
C GLY A 347 -2.89 -31.31 -6.89
N PRO A 348 -2.02 -32.24 -7.32
CA PRO A 348 -1.17 -32.06 -8.51
C PRO A 348 -1.95 -31.82 -9.82
N GLU A 349 -3.10 -32.48 -9.98
CA GLU A 349 -3.95 -32.41 -11.18
C GLU A 349 -5.17 -31.47 -10.98
N GLU A 350 -5.19 -30.73 -9.88
CA GLU A 350 -6.28 -29.82 -9.53
C GLU A 350 -5.87 -28.39 -9.86
N TYR A 351 -6.64 -27.77 -10.74
CA TYR A 351 -6.35 -26.44 -11.26
C TYR A 351 -7.30 -25.39 -10.71
N GLY A 352 -8.17 -25.73 -9.76
CA GLY A 352 -9.16 -24.77 -9.31
C GLY A 352 -10.31 -25.37 -8.53
N ALA A 353 -11.30 -24.53 -8.24
CA ALA A 353 -12.47 -24.95 -7.51
C ALA A 353 -13.76 -24.26 -7.96
N TRP A 354 -14.84 -25.03 -8.00
CA TRP A 354 -16.20 -24.53 -7.97
C TRP A 354 -16.61 -24.26 -6.53
N ILE A 355 -17.15 -23.06 -6.26
CA ILE A 355 -17.60 -22.66 -4.93
C ILE A 355 -19.12 -22.48 -4.99
N THR A 356 -19.84 -23.37 -4.32
CA THR A 356 -21.31 -23.47 -4.34
C THR A 356 -21.89 -23.37 -2.92
N GLY A 357 -23.22 -23.42 -2.80
CA GLY A 357 -23.94 -23.39 -1.53
C GLY A 357 -24.78 -22.14 -1.34
N ALA A 358 -25.33 -21.97 -0.13
CA ALA A 358 -26.34 -20.95 0.17
C ALA A 358 -25.91 -19.50 -0.13
N ASN A 359 -26.88 -18.66 -0.52
CA ASN A 359 -26.66 -17.21 -0.55
C ASN A 359 -26.32 -16.69 0.84
N GLN A 360 -25.46 -15.67 0.86
CA GLN A 360 -24.90 -15.08 2.08
C GLN A 360 -24.10 -16.09 2.94
N GLY A 361 -23.66 -17.22 2.38
CA GLY A 361 -22.80 -18.21 3.04
C GLY A 361 -21.31 -17.88 3.03
N GLY A 362 -20.91 -16.68 2.60
CA GLY A 362 -19.51 -16.26 2.58
C GLY A 362 -18.70 -16.65 1.33
N LYS A 363 -19.33 -17.17 0.28
CA LYS A 363 -18.65 -17.60 -0.98
C LYS A 363 -17.80 -16.50 -1.61
N THR A 364 -18.37 -15.31 -1.82
CA THR A 364 -17.66 -14.16 -2.39
C THR A 364 -16.56 -13.67 -1.45
N THR A 365 -16.78 -13.70 -0.14
CA THR A 365 -15.75 -13.36 0.87
C THR A 365 -14.59 -14.35 0.84
N TYR A 366 -14.87 -15.64 0.68
CA TYR A 366 -13.84 -16.66 0.51
C TYR A 366 -13.01 -16.42 -0.76
N LEU A 367 -13.67 -16.21 -1.90
CA LEU A 367 -13.00 -15.90 -3.17
C LEU A 367 -12.13 -14.64 -3.05
N ARG A 368 -12.65 -13.61 -2.37
CA ARG A 368 -11.92 -12.37 -2.10
C ARG A 368 -10.70 -12.58 -1.19
N SER A 369 -10.84 -13.35 -0.11
CA SER A 369 -9.72 -13.67 0.79
C SER A 369 -8.59 -14.43 0.08
N LEU A 370 -8.94 -15.30 -0.87
CA LEU A 370 -7.97 -15.98 -1.72
C LEU A 370 -7.23 -14.97 -2.60
N GLY A 371 -7.96 -14.12 -3.32
CA GLY A 371 -7.36 -13.10 -4.19
C GLY A 371 -6.47 -12.12 -3.44
N GLN A 372 -6.92 -11.62 -2.28
CA GLN A 372 -6.12 -10.76 -1.40
C GLN A 372 -4.81 -11.46 -1.00
N SER A 373 -4.88 -12.73 -0.60
CA SER A 373 -3.71 -13.51 -0.21
C SER A 373 -2.73 -13.70 -1.37
N ILE A 374 -3.22 -13.94 -2.59
CA ILE A 374 -2.37 -14.04 -3.78
C ILE A 374 -1.68 -12.71 -4.08
N VAL A 375 -2.42 -11.60 -4.12
CA VAL A 375 -1.84 -10.29 -4.44
C VAL A 375 -0.78 -9.89 -3.41
N LEU A 376 -1.06 -10.05 -2.11
CA LEU A 376 -0.09 -9.76 -1.05
C LEU A 376 1.15 -10.66 -1.14
N ALA A 377 0.98 -11.94 -1.48
CA ALA A 377 2.10 -12.86 -1.68
C ALA A 377 3.01 -12.44 -2.83
N LEU A 378 2.42 -12.08 -3.98
CA LEU A 378 3.16 -11.62 -5.18
C LEU A 378 3.81 -10.25 -4.96
N GLN A 379 3.26 -9.43 -4.07
CA GLN A 379 3.90 -8.19 -3.62
C GLN A 379 5.10 -8.44 -2.68
N GLY A 380 5.38 -9.69 -2.30
CA GLY A 380 6.44 -10.05 -1.37
C GLY A 380 6.10 -9.73 0.09
N LEU A 381 4.81 -9.64 0.43
CA LEU A 381 4.33 -9.27 1.76
C LEU A 381 3.88 -10.51 2.55
N PHE A 382 3.55 -10.31 3.82
CA PHE A 382 2.81 -11.32 4.59
C PHE A 382 1.36 -11.42 4.07
N ILE A 383 0.70 -12.54 4.36
CA ILE A 383 -0.69 -12.79 3.98
C ILE A 383 -1.56 -13.10 5.21
N PRO A 384 -2.89 -12.90 5.12
CA PRO A 384 -3.85 -13.18 6.20
C PRO A 384 -4.15 -14.68 6.30
N ALA A 385 -3.14 -15.50 6.59
CA ALA A 385 -3.27 -16.94 6.76
C ALA A 385 -2.27 -17.47 7.81
N SER A 386 -2.52 -18.68 8.31
CA SER A 386 -1.60 -19.35 9.25
C SER A 386 -0.38 -19.96 8.57
N LYS A 387 -0.57 -20.54 7.37
CA LYS A 387 0.47 -21.15 6.54
C LYS A 387 0.08 -21.03 5.07
N ALA A 388 1.06 -20.82 4.20
CA ALA A 388 0.81 -20.86 2.77
C ALA A 388 2.00 -21.29 1.93
N GLN A 389 1.67 -22.00 0.86
CA GLN A 389 2.52 -22.29 -0.29
C GLN A 389 1.77 -21.85 -1.54
N ILE A 390 2.36 -20.94 -2.31
CA ILE A 390 1.72 -20.27 -3.44
C ILE A 390 2.60 -20.46 -4.68
N PRO A 391 2.06 -20.97 -5.80
CA PRO A 391 2.81 -20.94 -7.05
C PRO A 391 2.97 -19.49 -7.53
N LEU A 392 4.07 -19.21 -8.20
CA LEU A 392 4.31 -17.93 -8.84
C LEU A 392 3.28 -17.74 -9.97
N TYR A 393 2.53 -16.65 -9.89
CA TYR A 393 1.61 -16.24 -10.95
C TYR A 393 2.16 -15.04 -11.69
N GLN A 394 1.82 -14.96 -12.97
CA GLN A 394 2.12 -13.83 -13.83
C GLN A 394 1.12 -12.69 -13.66
N GLY A 395 -0.07 -13.00 -13.15
CA GLY A 395 -1.13 -12.02 -12.94
C GLY A 395 -2.34 -12.63 -12.28
N ILE A 396 -3.27 -11.75 -11.94
CA ILE A 396 -4.58 -12.09 -11.39
C ILE A 396 -5.66 -11.40 -12.21
N CYS A 397 -6.67 -12.17 -12.59
CA CYS A 397 -7.84 -11.71 -13.32
C CYS A 397 -9.07 -11.94 -12.45
N THR A 398 -9.92 -10.93 -12.34
CA THR A 398 -11.18 -11.02 -11.62
C THR A 398 -12.33 -10.66 -12.52
N HIS A 399 -13.47 -11.29 -12.29
CA HIS A 399 -14.75 -10.81 -12.79
C HIS A 399 -15.80 -11.07 -11.72
N PHE A 400 -16.29 -9.98 -11.11
CA PHE A 400 -17.30 -10.02 -10.08
C PHE A 400 -18.58 -9.38 -10.64
N SER A 401 -19.64 -10.18 -10.76
CA SER A 401 -20.91 -9.65 -11.24
C SER A 401 -21.40 -8.53 -10.30
N THR A 402 -21.67 -7.36 -10.87
CA THR A 402 -22.25 -6.24 -10.15
C THR A 402 -23.77 -6.36 -10.16
N GLU A 403 -24.37 -6.23 -8.97
CA GLU A 403 -25.79 -5.96 -8.85
C GLU A 403 -26.03 -4.50 -9.27
N GLU A 404 -27.11 -4.28 -10.04
CA GLU A 404 -27.64 -2.96 -10.43
C GLU A 404 -26.91 -2.19 -11.55
N SER A 405 -27.33 -2.45 -12.78
CA SER A 405 -27.48 -1.40 -13.79
C SER A 405 -28.83 -1.60 -14.49
N THR A 406 -29.57 -0.52 -14.71
CA THR A 406 -30.89 -0.48 -15.37
C THR A 406 -30.82 -0.74 -16.89
N MET A 407 -29.77 -1.43 -17.35
CA MET A 407 -29.52 -1.75 -18.76
C MET A 407 -30.27 -3.03 -19.15
N LEU A 408 -30.70 -3.12 -20.42
CA LEU A 408 -31.38 -4.29 -20.99
C LEU A 408 -30.48 -5.55 -20.87
N GLN A 409 -31.06 -6.72 -20.58
CA GLN A 409 -30.31 -7.98 -20.34
C GLN A 409 -29.29 -8.34 -21.45
N ASN A 410 -29.64 -8.10 -22.71
CA ASN A 410 -28.77 -8.40 -23.86
C ASN A 410 -27.49 -7.54 -23.89
N SER A 411 -27.54 -6.29 -23.43
CA SER A 411 -26.34 -5.44 -23.40
C SER A 411 -25.40 -5.82 -22.26
N LYS A 412 -25.93 -6.29 -21.12
CA LYS A 412 -25.12 -6.73 -19.97
C LYS A 412 -24.31 -7.98 -20.27
N LEU A 413 -24.89 -8.97 -20.95
CA LEU A 413 -24.16 -10.17 -21.39
C LEU A 413 -23.03 -9.80 -22.37
N GLN A 414 -23.30 -8.86 -23.30
CA GLN A 414 -22.29 -8.41 -24.26
C GLN A 414 -21.12 -7.69 -23.58
N GLU A 415 -21.39 -6.82 -22.62
CA GLU A 415 -20.37 -6.16 -21.80
C GLU A 415 -19.52 -7.18 -21.01
N GLU A 416 -20.18 -8.16 -20.40
CA GLU A 416 -19.52 -9.25 -19.68
C GLU A 416 -18.62 -10.09 -20.59
N LEU A 417 -19.09 -10.44 -21.79
CA LEU A 417 -18.29 -11.16 -22.78
C LEU A 417 -17.09 -10.34 -23.29
N MET A 418 -17.27 -9.03 -23.49
CA MET A 418 -16.17 -8.13 -23.88
C MET A 418 -15.13 -8.00 -22.77
N SER A 419 -15.57 -7.88 -21.51
CA SER A 419 -14.67 -7.87 -20.35
C SER A 419 -13.85 -9.16 -20.27
N ILE A 420 -14.50 -10.32 -20.37
CA ILE A 420 -13.82 -11.63 -20.37
C ILE A 420 -12.87 -11.77 -21.55
N LYS A 421 -13.24 -11.28 -22.74
CA LYS A 421 -12.36 -11.28 -23.91
C LYS A 421 -11.08 -10.49 -23.62
N THR A 422 -11.18 -9.28 -23.08
CA THR A 422 -10.03 -8.46 -22.69
C THR A 422 -9.17 -9.16 -21.64
N LEU A 423 -9.78 -9.84 -20.66
CA LEU A 423 -9.07 -10.63 -19.65
C LEU A 423 -8.29 -11.81 -20.26
N LEU A 424 -8.84 -12.46 -21.29
CA LEU A 424 -8.17 -13.55 -22.00
C LEU A 424 -7.05 -13.07 -22.92
N GLU A 425 -7.14 -11.85 -23.45
CA GLU A 425 -6.12 -11.21 -24.28
C GLU A 425 -4.94 -10.65 -23.46
N THR A 426 -5.08 -10.52 -22.13
CA THR A 426 -4.00 -10.05 -21.25
C THR A 426 -3.10 -11.18 -20.74
N SER A 427 -3.58 -12.42 -20.81
CA SER A 427 -2.95 -13.60 -20.22
C SER A 427 -2.15 -14.44 -21.22
N ASP A 428 -1.15 -13.81 -21.85
CA ASP A 428 -0.45 -14.43 -23.00
C ASP A 428 0.56 -15.52 -22.61
N GLU A 429 1.24 -15.38 -21.47
CA GLU A 429 2.31 -16.30 -21.04
C GLU A 429 2.25 -16.61 -19.54
N GLY A 430 2.65 -17.85 -19.19
CA GLY A 430 2.80 -18.36 -17.83
C GLY A 430 1.49 -18.63 -17.08
N LYS A 431 1.58 -18.85 -15.76
CA LYS A 431 0.46 -19.27 -14.92
C LYS A 431 -0.28 -18.05 -14.37
N TRP A 432 -1.59 -17.97 -14.56
CA TRP A 432 -2.45 -16.89 -14.07
C TRP A 432 -3.46 -17.41 -13.05
N MET A 433 -3.94 -16.51 -12.19
CA MET A 433 -5.04 -16.77 -11.26
C MET A 433 -6.32 -16.10 -11.76
N TYR A 434 -7.38 -16.87 -11.99
CA TYR A 434 -8.70 -16.36 -12.37
C TYR A 434 -9.69 -16.53 -11.23
N LEU A 435 -10.34 -15.45 -10.83
CA LEU A 435 -11.36 -15.44 -9.78
C LEU A 435 -12.67 -14.91 -10.34
N PHE A 436 -13.65 -15.79 -10.45
CA PHE A 436 -14.94 -15.47 -11.01
C PHE A 436 -16.03 -15.55 -9.94
N ASN A 437 -16.79 -14.47 -9.80
CA ASN A 437 -17.95 -14.43 -8.93
C ASN A 437 -19.21 -14.25 -9.79
N GLU A 438 -19.91 -15.38 -10.01
CA GLU A 438 -21.18 -15.46 -10.74
C GLU A 438 -21.08 -15.08 -12.23
N LEU A 439 -20.34 -15.89 -13.00
CA LEU A 439 -20.25 -15.75 -14.46
C LEU A 439 -21.62 -15.85 -15.13
N PHE A 440 -21.85 -14.98 -16.10
CA PHE A 440 -23.00 -15.00 -17.01
C PHE A 440 -24.34 -15.00 -16.26
N SER A 441 -24.40 -14.35 -15.10
CA SER A 441 -25.63 -14.25 -14.30
C SER A 441 -26.74 -13.44 -14.99
N SER A 442 -26.40 -12.76 -16.08
CA SER A 442 -27.30 -11.92 -16.88
C SER A 442 -28.07 -12.66 -18.00
N THR A 443 -27.78 -13.95 -18.24
CA THR A 443 -28.40 -14.75 -19.32
C THR A 443 -29.17 -15.98 -18.83
N THR A 444 -29.73 -16.77 -19.75
CA THR A 444 -30.45 -18.01 -19.43
C THR A 444 -29.51 -19.01 -18.74
N SER A 445 -30.05 -19.84 -17.85
CA SER A 445 -29.24 -20.84 -17.12
C SER A 445 -28.55 -21.85 -18.05
N VAL A 446 -29.12 -22.09 -19.24
CA VAL A 446 -28.51 -22.97 -20.26
C VAL A 446 -27.30 -22.29 -20.90
N ASP A 447 -27.44 -21.04 -21.33
CA ASP A 447 -26.34 -20.28 -21.93
C ASP A 447 -25.22 -20.03 -20.91
N ALA A 448 -25.58 -19.67 -19.67
CA ALA A 448 -24.62 -19.46 -18.59
C ALA A 448 -23.82 -20.73 -18.28
N TYR A 449 -24.47 -21.90 -18.32
CA TYR A 449 -23.81 -23.19 -18.17
C TYR A 449 -22.84 -23.46 -19.32
N GLU A 450 -23.28 -23.35 -20.58
CA GLU A 450 -22.45 -23.67 -21.74
C GLU A 450 -21.24 -22.74 -21.87
N LEU A 451 -21.45 -21.43 -21.72
CA LEU A 451 -20.40 -20.42 -21.79
C LEU A 451 -19.37 -20.58 -20.66
N SER A 452 -19.84 -20.77 -19.42
CA SER A 452 -18.96 -21.00 -18.26
C SER A 452 -18.13 -22.26 -18.47
N GLN A 453 -18.76 -23.37 -18.85
CA GLN A 453 -18.06 -24.63 -19.07
C GLN A 453 -16.97 -24.48 -20.14
N ARG A 454 -17.27 -23.81 -21.25
CA ARG A 454 -16.31 -23.62 -22.36
C ARG A 454 -15.15 -22.72 -21.97
N LEU A 455 -15.42 -21.62 -21.28
CA LEU A 455 -14.41 -20.68 -20.78
C LEU A 455 -13.46 -21.38 -19.80
N ILE A 456 -14.02 -22.02 -18.77
CA ILE A 456 -13.23 -22.65 -17.71
C ILE A 456 -12.39 -23.78 -18.30
N LYS A 457 -12.95 -24.66 -19.16
CA LYS A 457 -12.17 -25.72 -19.84
C LYS A 457 -10.98 -25.16 -20.63
N ARG A 458 -11.11 -23.99 -21.26
CA ARG A 458 -10.01 -23.34 -21.97
C ARG A 458 -8.91 -22.92 -21.00
N LEU A 459 -9.27 -22.24 -19.90
CA LEU A 459 -8.31 -21.76 -18.89
C LEU A 459 -7.53 -22.90 -18.23
N LEU A 460 -8.22 -23.99 -17.87
CA LEU A 460 -7.57 -25.17 -17.26
C LEU A 460 -6.62 -25.86 -18.24
N LYS A 461 -6.97 -25.94 -19.53
CA LYS A 461 -6.08 -26.47 -20.58
C LYS A 461 -4.81 -25.64 -20.76
N GLN A 462 -4.86 -24.34 -20.48
CA GLN A 462 -3.69 -23.45 -20.49
C GLN A 462 -2.88 -23.52 -19.18
N GLY A 463 -3.30 -24.36 -18.23
CA GLY A 463 -2.63 -24.55 -16.95
C GLY A 463 -2.87 -23.43 -15.94
N HIS A 464 -3.85 -22.56 -16.19
CA HIS A 464 -4.20 -21.48 -15.27
C HIS A 464 -4.96 -22.02 -14.06
N HIS A 465 -4.82 -21.34 -12.92
CA HIS A 465 -5.66 -21.63 -11.77
C HIS A 465 -6.96 -20.84 -11.83
N THR A 466 -8.09 -21.49 -11.56
CA THR A 466 -9.41 -20.86 -11.72
C THR A 466 -10.35 -21.19 -10.57
N PHE A 467 -10.91 -20.17 -9.95
CA PHE A 467 -11.89 -20.31 -8.87
C PHE A 467 -13.18 -19.62 -9.29
N CYS A 468 -14.30 -20.34 -9.24
CA CYS A 468 -15.58 -19.81 -9.69
C CYS A 468 -16.66 -20.03 -8.64
N VAL A 469 -17.23 -18.94 -8.14
CA VAL A 469 -18.48 -18.97 -7.38
C VAL A 469 -19.64 -19.09 -8.37
N THR A 470 -20.50 -20.09 -8.19
CA THR A 470 -21.64 -20.33 -9.07
C THR A 470 -22.87 -20.83 -8.29
N HIS A 471 -24.05 -20.50 -8.83
CA HIS A 471 -25.34 -21.03 -8.38
C HIS A 471 -25.85 -22.18 -9.23
N VAL A 472 -25.05 -22.66 -10.19
CA VAL A 472 -25.41 -23.73 -11.12
C VAL A 472 -24.69 -25.02 -10.69
N PRO A 473 -25.33 -25.91 -9.91
CA PRO A 473 -24.67 -27.11 -9.40
C PRO A 473 -24.22 -28.06 -10.51
N SER A 474 -24.93 -28.11 -11.63
CA SER A 474 -24.55 -28.95 -12.77
C SER A 474 -23.17 -28.63 -13.35
N LEU A 475 -22.62 -27.42 -13.13
CA LEU A 475 -21.26 -27.07 -13.55
C LEU A 475 -20.19 -27.86 -12.77
N THR A 476 -20.46 -28.30 -11.53
CA THR A 476 -19.43 -28.92 -10.69
C THR A 476 -18.91 -30.24 -11.23
N ASP A 477 -19.73 -30.92 -12.04
CA ASP A 477 -19.40 -32.24 -12.59
C ASP A 477 -18.74 -32.15 -13.98
N THR A 478 -18.55 -30.94 -14.51
CA THR A 478 -18.14 -30.74 -15.91
C THR A 478 -16.64 -30.79 -16.17
N CYS A 479 -15.84 -30.59 -15.11
CA CYS A 479 -14.39 -30.41 -15.18
C CYS A 479 -13.73 -31.18 -14.02
N PRO A 480 -13.16 -32.38 -14.25
CA PRO A 480 -12.52 -33.17 -13.19
C PRO A 480 -11.33 -32.49 -12.50
N GLN A 481 -10.69 -31.55 -13.19
CA GLN A 481 -9.57 -30.74 -12.67
C GLN A 481 -10.02 -29.64 -11.68
N MET A 482 -11.33 -29.43 -11.53
CA MET A 482 -11.91 -28.47 -10.59
C MET A 482 -12.49 -29.22 -9.39
N ILE A 483 -12.03 -28.90 -8.18
CA ILE A 483 -12.63 -29.45 -6.97
C ILE A 483 -13.96 -28.76 -6.64
N SER A 484 -14.84 -29.43 -5.90
CA SER A 484 -16.06 -28.82 -5.37
C SER A 484 -15.85 -28.35 -3.94
N LEU A 485 -16.17 -27.08 -3.69
CA LEU A 485 -16.19 -26.43 -2.40
C LEU A 485 -17.62 -25.94 -2.12
N VAL A 486 -18.13 -26.20 -0.92
CA VAL A 486 -19.51 -25.89 -0.52
C VAL A 486 -19.50 -25.05 0.75
N ALA A 487 -20.24 -23.93 0.72
CA ALA A 487 -20.52 -23.14 1.91
C ALA A 487 -21.50 -23.89 2.84
N GLU A 488 -21.03 -24.23 4.03
CA GLU A 488 -21.77 -25.04 4.99
C GLU A 488 -22.85 -24.23 5.73
N VAL A 489 -23.97 -24.90 6.00
CA VAL A 489 -25.10 -24.38 6.75
C VAL A 489 -25.38 -25.38 7.85
N LEU A 490 -25.63 -24.91 9.07
CA LEU A 490 -26.07 -25.80 10.15
C LEU A 490 -27.45 -26.38 9.80
N GLU A 491 -27.63 -27.66 10.09
CA GLU A 491 -28.93 -28.34 10.00
C GLU A 491 -29.79 -28.01 11.24
N ASP A 492 -29.85 -26.73 11.61
CA ASP A 492 -30.78 -26.22 12.62
C ASP A 492 -32.05 -25.66 11.95
N THR A 493 -33.09 -25.38 12.74
CA THR A 493 -34.36 -24.82 12.26
C THR A 493 -34.20 -23.45 11.60
N LEU A 494 -33.11 -22.73 11.91
CA LEU A 494 -32.82 -21.40 11.41
C LEU A 494 -31.91 -21.40 10.17
N HIS A 495 -31.34 -22.55 9.82
CA HIS A 495 -30.32 -22.73 8.78
C HIS A 495 -29.19 -21.72 8.92
N THR A 496 -28.60 -21.69 10.12
CA THR A 496 -27.56 -20.73 10.50
C THR A 496 -26.34 -20.88 9.59
N ARG A 497 -25.83 -19.76 9.06
CA ARG A 497 -24.63 -19.74 8.22
C ARG A 497 -23.40 -19.96 9.08
N THR A 498 -22.63 -20.99 8.75
CA THR A 498 -21.34 -21.25 9.40
C THR A 498 -20.22 -20.38 8.85
N TYR A 499 -20.37 -19.91 7.60
CA TYR A 499 -19.31 -19.27 6.80
C TYR A 499 -18.07 -20.16 6.56
N THR A 500 -18.17 -21.45 6.89
CA THR A 500 -17.16 -22.46 6.60
C THR A 500 -17.34 -22.98 5.19
N ILE A 501 -16.24 -23.05 4.44
CA ILE A 501 -16.17 -23.60 3.09
C ILE A 501 -15.48 -24.96 3.18
N ALA A 502 -16.21 -26.02 2.85
CA ALA A 502 -15.73 -27.39 2.94
C ALA A 502 -15.62 -28.04 1.56
N ARG A 503 -14.59 -28.88 1.37
CA ARG A 503 -14.42 -29.69 0.16
C ARG A 503 -15.38 -30.88 0.19
N LYS A 504 -16.48 -30.77 -0.56
CA LYS A 504 -17.56 -31.77 -0.63
C LYS A 504 -18.22 -31.71 -2.02
N PRO A 505 -18.80 -32.82 -2.53
CA PRO A 505 -19.66 -32.77 -3.71
C PRO A 505 -20.77 -31.73 -3.53
N ALA A 506 -21.18 -31.06 -4.62
CA ALA A 506 -22.32 -30.15 -4.55
C ALA A 506 -23.56 -30.95 -4.17
N GLY A 507 -24.19 -30.64 -3.03
CA GLY A 507 -25.40 -31.32 -2.60
C GLY A 507 -26.58 -30.98 -3.52
N GLU A 508 -27.32 -32.00 -3.97
CA GLU A 508 -28.54 -31.83 -4.77
C GLU A 508 -29.58 -30.99 -4.02
N LEU A 509 -30.03 -29.87 -4.63
CA LEU A 509 -31.38 -29.28 -4.55
C LEU A 509 -32.04 -29.04 -3.17
N ALA A 510 -31.35 -29.26 -2.06
CA ALA A 510 -31.89 -29.19 -0.72
C ALA A 510 -32.06 -27.74 -0.24
N TYR A 511 -31.57 -26.74 -0.98
CA TYR A 511 -31.51 -25.38 -0.49
C TYR A 511 -32.68 -24.48 -0.94
N ALA A 512 -33.03 -24.50 -2.23
CA ALA A 512 -34.17 -23.72 -2.74
C ALA A 512 -35.51 -24.23 -2.20
N SER A 513 -35.67 -25.56 -2.12
CA SER A 513 -36.84 -26.20 -1.51
C SER A 513 -36.97 -25.90 -0.02
N THR A 514 -35.86 -25.70 0.68
CA THR A 514 -35.81 -25.41 2.12
C THR A 514 -35.98 -23.92 2.43
N ILE A 515 -35.47 -23.01 1.59
CA ILE A 515 -35.83 -21.59 1.64
C ILE A 515 -37.32 -21.40 1.34
N ALA A 516 -37.85 -22.08 0.32
CA ALA A 516 -39.27 -22.05 0.01
C ALA A 516 -40.11 -22.52 1.21
N LYS A 517 -39.69 -23.59 1.92
CA LYS A 517 -40.30 -23.99 3.21
C LYS A 517 -40.21 -22.91 4.29
N LYS A 518 -39.06 -22.22 4.44
CA LYS A 518 -38.86 -21.16 5.44
C LYS A 518 -39.83 -19.98 5.27
N TYR A 519 -40.18 -19.63 4.03
CA TYR A 519 -41.10 -18.54 3.72
C TYR A 519 -42.55 -18.98 3.53
N GLY A 520 -42.90 -20.24 3.85
CA GLY A 520 -44.26 -20.75 3.65
C GLY A 520 -44.67 -20.79 2.17
N LEU A 521 -43.69 -20.95 1.27
CA LEU A 521 -43.85 -21.02 -0.18
C LEU A 521 -43.70 -22.45 -0.69
N THR A 522 -44.15 -23.44 0.08
CA THR A 522 -44.21 -24.79 -0.44
C THR A 522 -45.27 -24.90 -1.54
N LYS A 523 -45.15 -25.91 -2.40
CA LYS A 523 -46.12 -26.18 -3.48
C LYS A 523 -47.56 -26.37 -2.96
N LYS A 524 -47.72 -26.74 -1.68
CA LYS A 524 -49.02 -26.85 -0.99
C LYS A 524 -49.54 -25.46 -0.58
N GLU A 525 -48.72 -24.68 0.11
CA GLU A 525 -49.10 -23.33 0.58
C GLU A 525 -49.32 -22.35 -0.57
N ILE A 526 -48.53 -22.43 -1.65
CA ILE A 526 -48.77 -21.63 -2.88
C ILE A 526 -50.11 -21.99 -3.52
N LYS A 527 -50.47 -23.28 -3.54
CA LYS A 527 -51.79 -23.72 -4.06
C LYS A 527 -52.94 -23.24 -3.17
N GLU A 528 -52.77 -23.28 -1.85
CA GLU A 528 -53.76 -22.78 -0.88
C GLU A 528 -53.93 -21.25 -0.98
N ALA A 529 -52.84 -20.49 -1.13
CA ALA A 529 -52.89 -19.04 -1.34
C ALA A 529 -53.58 -18.65 -2.66
N ILE A 530 -53.30 -19.37 -3.76
CA ILE A 530 -53.97 -19.15 -5.05
C ILE A 530 -55.46 -19.54 -4.98
N ALA A 531 -55.80 -20.60 -4.24
CA ALA A 531 -57.18 -21.02 -4.05
C ALA A 531 -57.98 -20.00 -3.20
N HIS A 532 -57.38 -19.44 -2.15
CA HIS A 532 -57.99 -18.37 -1.35
C HIS A 532 -58.15 -17.05 -2.11
N GLY A 533 -57.18 -16.69 -2.96
CA GLY A 533 -57.29 -15.49 -3.81
C GLY A 533 -58.44 -15.56 -4.82
N LYS A 534 -58.70 -16.75 -5.41
CA LYS A 534 -59.83 -16.95 -6.33
C LYS A 534 -61.19 -16.95 -5.64
N ALA A 535 -61.27 -17.37 -4.37
CA ALA A 535 -62.50 -17.31 -3.58
C ALA A 535 -62.86 -15.85 -3.19
N ALA A 536 -61.85 -15.00 -2.96
CA ALA A 536 -62.05 -13.59 -2.64
C ALA A 536 -62.42 -12.69 -3.86
N GLU A 537 -62.19 -13.17 -5.09
CA GLU A 537 -62.64 -12.50 -6.32
C GLU A 537 -64.05 -12.94 -6.78
N SER A 538 -64.66 -13.91 -6.07
CA SER A 538 -65.99 -14.46 -6.39
C SER A 538 -67.07 -14.17 -5.33
N GLU A 539 -66.74 -13.36 -4.33
CA GLU A 539 -67.67 -12.60 -3.47
C GLU A 539 -67.71 -11.13 -3.92
#